data_AF-A0A959EN12-F1
#
_entry.id   AF-A0A959EN12-F1
#
_cell.length_a   1.000
_cell.length_b   1.000
_cell.length_c   1.000
_cell.angle_alpha   90.00
_cell.angle_beta   90.00
_cell.angle_gamma   90.00
#
_symmetry.space_group_name_H-M   'P 1'
#
loop_
_entity.id
_entity.type
_entity.pdbx_description
1 polymer ?
#
loop_
_entity_poly.entity_id
_entity_poly.type
_entity_poly.pdbx_seq_one_letter_code
_entity_poly.pdbx_strand_id
1 'polypeptide(L)'
;HSLLLYKDGKLILEEYFPGHLYRWDAPGHHDRWVNWDRSMLHGGMSTTKSVTSACIGIAIDRGFIENVHRSIFDYLPEHRRLGTGGKEKITIEHLLTMTSGLAWDEWGAPLSSAENDAIGIWFNQGDDPLSFVLERPLLYEPGAHFTYSGG
;
A
#
# COMPACT_ATOMS: atom_id res chain seq x y z
N HIS A 1 -8.80 -2.15 19.84
CA HIS A 1 -8.07 -3.43 19.83
C HIS A 1 -9.10 -4.51 19.98
N SER A 2 -9.14 -5.48 19.08
CA SER A 2 -10.18 -6.51 19.07
C SER A 2 -9.65 -7.82 18.49
N LEU A 3 -10.34 -8.92 18.81
CA LEU A 3 -10.15 -10.23 18.21
C LEU A 3 -11.51 -10.76 17.76
N LEU A 4 -11.61 -11.08 16.48
CA LEU A 4 -12.80 -11.72 15.91
C LEU A 4 -12.42 -13.09 15.35
N LEU A 5 -13.19 -14.12 15.70
CA LEU A 5 -13.07 -15.46 15.14
C LEU A 5 -14.36 -15.81 14.40
N TYR A 6 -14.25 -16.06 13.10
CA TYR A 6 -15.37 -16.44 12.25
C TYR A 6 -15.13 -17.84 11.67
N LYS A 7 -16.11 -18.72 11.78
CA LYS A 7 -16.01 -20.11 11.31
C LYS A 7 -17.38 -20.58 10.80
N ASP A 8 -17.39 -21.23 9.64
CA ASP A 8 -18.59 -21.86 9.05
C ASP A 8 -19.81 -20.92 8.98
N GLY A 9 -19.60 -19.67 8.53
CA GLY A 9 -20.67 -18.68 8.40
C GLY A 9 -21.14 -18.09 9.73
N LYS A 10 -20.39 -18.27 10.83
CA LYS A 10 -20.78 -17.82 12.16
C LYS A 10 -19.63 -17.09 12.86
N LEU A 11 -19.99 -16.00 13.54
CA LEU A 11 -19.11 -15.31 14.48
C LEU A 11 -19.06 -16.10 15.77
N ILE A 12 -17.89 -16.68 16.07
CA ILE A 12 -17.66 -17.56 17.23
C ILE A 12 -17.12 -16.75 18.41
N LEU A 13 -16.33 -15.72 18.14
CA LEU A 13 -15.76 -14.81 19.14
C LEU A 13 -15.73 -13.40 18.57
N GLU A 14 -16.09 -12.42 19.40
CA GLU A 14 -15.90 -11.00 19.15
C GLU A 14 -15.60 -10.34 20.50
N GLU A 15 -14.32 -10.05 20.73
CA GLU A 15 -13.85 -9.42 21.97
C GLU A 15 -13.12 -8.13 21.65
N TYR A 16 -13.30 -7.14 22.54
CA TYR A 16 -12.65 -5.84 22.47
C TYR A 16 -11.84 -5.59 23.74
N PHE A 17 -10.68 -5.00 23.56
CA PHE A 17 -9.70 -4.78 24.61
C PHE A 17 -9.39 -3.29 24.73
N PRO A 18 -9.11 -2.81 25.94
CA PRO A 18 -8.64 -1.45 26.14
C PRO A 18 -7.29 -1.21 25.43
N GLY A 19 -7.07 0.01 24.97
CA GLY A 19 -5.83 0.39 24.29
C GLY A 19 -5.80 1.86 23.91
N HIS A 20 -4.65 2.34 23.42
CA HIS A 20 -4.52 3.71 22.93
C HIS A 20 -5.23 3.89 21.57
N LEU A 21 -5.83 5.06 21.38
CA LEU A 21 -6.13 5.56 20.03
C LEU A 21 -4.83 5.83 19.29
N TYR A 22 -4.81 5.57 17.98
CA TYR A 22 -3.67 5.90 17.14
C TYR A 22 -3.62 7.40 16.87
N ARG A 23 -2.45 8.00 17.10
CA ARG A 23 -2.16 9.38 16.71
C ARG A 23 -0.75 9.46 16.17
N TRP A 24 -0.65 9.74 14.88
CA TRP A 24 0.60 9.72 14.13
C TRP A 24 1.72 10.59 14.74
N ASP A 25 1.40 11.80 15.21
CA ASP A 25 2.36 12.80 15.68
C ASP A 25 2.67 12.71 17.19
N ALA A 26 2.08 11.75 17.92
CA ALA A 26 2.30 11.60 19.36
C ALA A 26 3.47 10.66 19.68
N PRO A 27 4.13 10.81 20.85
CA PRO A 27 5.13 9.85 21.32
C PRO A 27 4.59 8.41 21.34
N GLY A 28 5.27 7.49 20.67
CA GLY A 28 4.83 6.09 20.53
C GLY A 28 3.56 5.91 19.70
N HIS A 29 3.13 6.94 18.97
CA HIS A 29 1.87 6.99 18.22
C HIS A 29 0.60 6.80 19.07
N HIS A 30 0.68 7.15 20.36
CA HIS A 30 -0.40 6.95 21.33
C HIS A 30 -1.14 8.26 21.64
N ASP A 31 -2.46 8.23 21.50
CA ASP A 31 -3.37 9.21 22.10
C ASP A 31 -4.07 8.60 23.33
N ARG A 32 -5.22 9.13 23.75
CA ARG A 32 -5.97 8.66 24.91
C ARG A 32 -6.19 7.15 24.94
N TRP A 33 -6.08 6.58 26.14
CA TRP A 33 -6.46 5.20 26.43
C TRP A 33 -7.98 5.07 26.45
N VAL A 34 -8.54 4.12 25.70
CA VAL A 34 -9.98 3.92 25.54
C VAL A 34 -10.32 2.44 25.72
N ASN A 35 -11.56 2.17 26.14
CA ASN A 35 -12.16 0.85 25.99
C ASN A 35 -12.74 0.78 24.57
N TRP A 36 -12.13 -0.03 23.71
CA TRP A 36 -12.60 -0.18 22.33
C TRP A 36 -13.95 -0.87 22.26
N ASP A 37 -14.75 -0.52 21.27
CA ASP A 37 -16.00 -1.19 20.95
C ASP A 37 -16.22 -1.31 19.44
N ARG A 38 -17.28 -2.03 19.06
CA ARG A 38 -17.63 -2.33 17.67
C ARG A 38 -17.95 -1.13 16.78
N SER A 39 -18.28 0.01 17.36
CA SER A 39 -18.63 1.25 16.65
C SER A 39 -17.42 2.15 16.38
N MET A 40 -16.28 1.82 16.98
CA MET A 40 -15.06 2.62 16.87
C MET A 40 -14.25 2.26 15.62
N LEU A 41 -13.75 3.28 14.92
CA LEU A 41 -12.93 3.11 13.73
C LEU A 41 -11.47 2.81 14.06
N HIS A 42 -10.87 1.93 13.27
CA HIS A 42 -9.44 1.61 13.29
C HIS A 42 -8.80 2.03 11.96
N GLY A 43 -7.56 2.53 12.02
CA GLY A 43 -6.76 2.73 10.82
C GLY A 43 -6.43 1.37 10.20
N GLY A 44 -6.87 1.11 8.97
CA GLY A 44 -6.64 -0.17 8.28
C GLY A 44 -5.17 -0.40 7.90
N MET A 45 -4.39 0.66 7.73
CA MET A 45 -2.99 0.56 7.30
C MET A 45 -2.86 -0.41 6.11
N SER A 46 -1.93 -1.35 6.16
CA SER A 46 -1.66 -2.28 5.07
C SER A 46 -2.74 -3.33 4.84
N THR A 47 -3.74 -3.50 5.71
CA THR A 47 -4.90 -4.36 5.39
C THR A 47 -5.69 -3.82 4.19
N THR A 48 -5.57 -2.52 3.90
CA THR A 48 -6.17 -1.88 2.72
C THR A 48 -5.64 -2.48 1.41
N LYS A 49 -4.39 -2.99 1.37
CA LYS A 49 -3.80 -3.55 0.15
C LYS A 49 -4.58 -4.76 -0.37
N SER A 50 -5.10 -5.61 0.52
CA SER A 50 -5.95 -6.75 0.13
C SER A 50 -7.28 -6.27 -0.50
N VAL A 51 -7.85 -5.18 0.01
CA VAL A 51 -9.06 -4.56 -0.56
C VAL A 51 -8.74 -3.96 -1.93
N THR A 52 -7.63 -3.23 -2.07
CA THR A 52 -7.17 -2.68 -3.36
C THR A 52 -6.94 -3.79 -4.39
N SER A 53 -6.31 -4.91 -3.99
CA SER A 53 -6.11 -6.08 -4.86
C SER A 53 -7.44 -6.69 -5.33
N ALA A 54 -8.41 -6.83 -4.42
CA ALA A 54 -9.75 -7.27 -4.78
C ALA A 54 -10.44 -6.31 -5.77
N CYS A 55 -10.27 -4.99 -5.59
CA CYS A 55 -10.77 -3.99 -6.54
C CYS A 55 -10.15 -4.12 -7.93
N ILE A 56 -8.87 -4.48 -8.06
CA ILE A 56 -8.25 -4.78 -9.36
C ILE A 56 -8.92 -6.00 -10.01
N GLY A 57 -9.19 -7.07 -9.24
CA GLY A 57 -9.92 -8.23 -9.74
C GLY A 57 -11.32 -7.87 -10.27
N ILE A 58 -12.05 -7.03 -9.54
CA ILE A 58 -13.37 -6.52 -9.97
C ILE A 58 -13.24 -5.64 -11.23
N ALA A 59 -12.21 -4.81 -11.32
CA ALA A 59 -11.98 -3.96 -12.49
C ALA A 59 -11.67 -4.79 -13.75
N ILE A 60 -10.98 -5.93 -13.60
CA ILE A 60 -10.76 -6.91 -14.68
C ILE A 60 -12.08 -7.57 -15.08
N ASP A 61 -12.86 -8.07 -14.12
CA ASP A 61 -14.16 -8.70 -14.38
C ASP A 61 -15.14 -7.76 -15.13
N ARG A 62 -15.07 -6.47 -14.84
CA ARG A 62 -15.87 -5.43 -15.51
C ARG A 62 -15.29 -4.91 -16.83
N GLY A 63 -14.12 -5.38 -17.25
CA GLY A 63 -13.47 -4.97 -18.50
C GLY A 63 -12.83 -3.58 -18.47
N PHE A 64 -12.64 -2.97 -17.29
CA PHE A 64 -11.89 -1.71 -17.16
C PHE A 64 -10.38 -1.93 -17.28
N ILE A 65 -9.91 -3.10 -16.85
CA ILE A 65 -8.53 -3.57 -17.00
C ILE A 65 -8.59 -4.86 -17.81
N GLU A 66 -7.71 -5.02 -18.81
CA GLU A 66 -7.75 -6.20 -19.68
C GLU A 66 -7.30 -7.46 -18.91
N ASN A 67 -6.15 -7.36 -18.22
CA ASN A 67 -5.59 -8.38 -17.34
C ASN A 67 -4.41 -7.77 -16.55
N VAL A 68 -3.85 -8.55 -15.62
CA VAL A 68 -2.74 -8.11 -14.76
C VAL A 68 -1.39 -8.00 -15.49
N HIS A 69 -1.23 -8.58 -16.67
CA HIS A 69 0.03 -8.54 -17.44
C HIS A 69 0.19 -7.28 -18.28
N ARG A 70 -0.81 -6.38 -18.25
CA ARG A 70 -0.72 -5.07 -18.90
C ARG A 70 0.27 -4.16 -18.17
N SER A 71 0.99 -3.34 -18.94
CA SER A 71 1.88 -2.32 -18.39
C SER A 71 1.06 -1.30 -17.61
N ILE A 72 1.58 -0.85 -16.47
CA ILE A 72 0.93 0.18 -15.67
C ILE A 72 0.81 1.52 -16.43
N PHE A 73 1.71 1.77 -17.39
CA PHE A 73 1.73 2.98 -18.21
C PHE A 73 0.62 3.02 -19.27
N ASP A 74 -0.04 1.89 -19.55
CA ASP A 74 -1.27 1.87 -20.36
C ASP A 74 -2.40 2.64 -19.67
N TYR A 75 -2.41 2.62 -18.33
CA TYR A 75 -3.45 3.21 -17.47
C TYR A 75 -3.04 4.54 -16.83
N LEU A 76 -1.77 4.95 -16.96
CA LEU A 76 -1.22 6.21 -16.43
C LEU A 76 -0.74 7.11 -17.59
N PRO A 77 -1.66 7.66 -18.42
CA PRO A 77 -1.28 8.39 -19.63
C PRO A 77 -0.42 9.63 -19.35
N GLU A 78 -0.66 10.32 -18.23
CA GLU A 78 0.08 11.52 -17.81
C GLU A 78 1.53 11.22 -17.40
N HIS A 79 1.82 9.97 -17.01
CA HIS A 79 3.14 9.54 -16.54
C HIS A 79 3.88 8.65 -17.56
N ARG A 80 3.35 8.48 -18.78
CA ARG A 80 3.98 7.64 -19.84
C ARG A 80 5.44 7.97 -20.09
N ARG A 81 5.85 9.24 -19.94
CA ARG A 81 7.24 9.68 -20.08
C ARG A 81 8.21 8.97 -19.12
N LEU A 82 7.71 8.48 -17.97
CA LEU A 82 8.49 7.78 -16.96
C LEU A 82 8.63 6.27 -17.25
N GLY A 83 7.85 5.74 -18.19
CA GLY A 83 7.94 4.36 -18.67
C GLY A 83 9.09 4.18 -19.65
N THR A 84 10.31 4.41 -19.18
CA THR A 84 11.54 4.22 -19.96
C THR A 84 12.59 3.48 -19.13
N GLY A 85 13.63 2.95 -19.79
CA GLY A 85 14.73 2.29 -19.11
C GLY A 85 14.35 0.97 -18.44
N GLY A 86 13.37 0.24 -19.00
CA GLY A 86 12.88 -1.03 -18.48
C GLY A 86 11.61 -0.88 -17.63
N LYS A 87 11.29 0.34 -17.14
CA LYS A 87 10.10 0.59 -16.33
C LYS A 87 8.81 0.36 -17.12
N GLU A 88 8.82 0.50 -18.45
CA GLU A 88 7.69 0.18 -19.32
C GLU A 88 7.21 -1.28 -19.19
N LYS A 89 8.08 -2.19 -18.72
CA LYS A 89 7.76 -3.59 -18.48
C LYS A 89 7.08 -3.84 -17.12
N ILE A 90 6.94 -2.83 -16.26
CA ILE A 90 6.23 -2.98 -14.98
C ILE A 90 4.75 -3.17 -15.28
N THR A 91 4.23 -4.34 -14.90
CA THR A 91 2.83 -4.71 -15.08
C THR A 91 2.04 -4.49 -13.80
N ILE A 92 0.72 -4.56 -13.89
CA ILE A 92 -0.17 -4.54 -12.72
C ILE A 92 0.15 -5.72 -11.77
N GLU A 93 0.45 -6.90 -12.32
CA GLU A 93 0.87 -8.08 -11.56
C GLU A 93 2.08 -7.75 -10.68
N HIS A 94 3.11 -7.12 -11.24
CA HIS A 94 4.31 -6.76 -10.49
C HIS A 94 4.02 -5.79 -9.32
N LEU A 95 3.02 -4.92 -9.43
CA LEU A 95 2.60 -4.08 -8.31
C LEU A 95 1.86 -4.90 -7.25
N LEU A 96 0.93 -5.76 -7.67
CA LEU A 96 0.15 -6.62 -6.76
C LEU A 96 1.01 -7.62 -5.98
N THR A 97 2.12 -8.08 -6.57
CA THR A 97 3.06 -9.01 -5.96
C THR A 97 4.26 -8.34 -5.30
N MET A 98 4.34 -7.00 -5.34
CA MET A 98 5.46 -6.21 -4.82
C MET A 98 6.82 -6.61 -5.44
N THR A 99 6.81 -6.83 -6.76
CA THR A 99 7.99 -7.21 -7.55
C THR A 99 8.24 -6.23 -8.69
N SER A 100 7.96 -4.94 -8.49
CA SER A 100 8.15 -3.91 -9.53
C SER A 100 9.62 -3.71 -9.93
N GLY A 101 10.56 -4.04 -9.04
CA GLY A 101 11.99 -3.80 -9.21
C GLY A 101 12.43 -2.36 -8.93
N LEU A 102 11.50 -1.45 -8.58
CA LEU A 102 11.82 -0.08 -8.20
C LEU A 102 12.51 -0.04 -6.83
N ALA A 103 13.47 0.87 -6.68
CA ALA A 103 14.14 1.13 -5.41
C ALA A 103 13.14 1.63 -4.37
N TRP A 104 12.98 0.92 -3.26
CA TRP A 104 12.05 1.30 -2.20
C TRP A 104 12.57 0.85 -0.84
N ASP A 105 12.54 1.75 0.14
CA ASP A 105 13.02 1.55 1.50
C ASP A 105 12.10 2.20 2.55
N GLU A 106 11.30 1.36 3.20
CA GLU A 106 10.48 1.71 4.37
C GLU A 106 11.02 1.14 5.67
N TRP A 107 12.14 0.42 5.63
CA TRP A 107 12.65 -0.34 6.77
C TRP A 107 13.98 0.21 7.28
N GLY A 108 14.76 0.87 6.40
CA GLY A 108 16.06 1.47 6.70
C GLY A 108 15.97 2.84 7.36
N ALA A 109 14.83 3.52 7.28
CA ALA A 109 14.59 4.82 7.92
C ALA A 109 13.37 4.78 8.86
N PRO A 110 13.37 5.54 9.97
CA PRO A 110 12.23 5.57 10.88
C PRO A 110 11.02 6.22 10.22
N LEU A 111 9.81 5.78 10.58
CA LEU A 111 8.56 6.39 10.11
C LEU A 111 8.44 7.88 10.52
N SER A 112 9.23 8.37 11.48
CA SER A 112 9.28 9.80 11.80
C SER A 112 10.12 10.64 10.81
N SER A 113 10.68 10.05 9.75
CA SER A 113 11.58 10.71 8.79
C SER A 113 11.03 10.66 7.37
N ALA A 114 11.19 11.76 6.62
CA ALA A 114 10.89 11.81 5.18
C ALA A 114 11.91 11.03 4.32
N GLU A 115 12.98 10.50 4.93
CA GLU A 115 13.88 9.53 4.31
C GLU A 115 13.25 8.13 4.21
N ASN A 116 12.23 7.84 5.02
CA ASN A 116 11.43 6.64 4.87
C ASN A 116 10.47 6.83 3.69
N ASP A 117 10.48 5.93 2.72
CA ASP A 117 9.78 6.14 1.46
C ASP A 117 8.25 6.19 1.60
N ALA A 118 7.66 5.45 2.55
CA ALA A 118 6.23 5.52 2.89
C ALA A 118 5.81 6.92 3.36
N ILE A 119 6.78 7.67 3.90
CA ILE A 119 6.57 8.98 4.49
C ILE A 119 6.94 10.04 3.48
N GLY A 120 8.11 9.90 2.85
CA GLY A 120 8.63 10.79 1.82
C GLY A 120 7.67 10.99 0.66
N ILE A 121 6.87 9.99 0.28
CA ILE A 121 5.84 10.12 -0.76
C ILE A 121 4.86 11.27 -0.52
N TRP A 122 4.58 11.61 0.74
CA TRP A 122 3.66 12.69 1.13
C TRP A 122 4.32 14.05 1.31
N PHE A 123 5.65 14.11 1.38
CA PHE A 123 6.40 15.33 1.70
C PHE A 123 7.33 15.80 0.58
N ASN A 124 7.78 14.91 -0.31
CA ASN A 124 8.87 15.20 -1.23
C ASN A 124 8.41 15.57 -2.65
N GLN A 125 7.16 15.29 -3.05
CA GLN A 125 6.63 15.60 -4.40
C GLN A 125 5.27 16.33 -4.37
N GLY A 126 4.85 16.85 -3.20
CA GLY A 126 3.61 17.63 -3.07
C GLY A 126 2.38 16.88 -3.55
N ASP A 127 1.72 17.39 -4.59
CA ASP A 127 0.46 16.88 -5.14
C ASP A 127 0.65 15.74 -6.18
N ASP A 128 1.88 15.30 -6.48
CA ASP A 128 2.15 14.19 -7.42
C ASP A 128 2.93 13.02 -6.77
N PRO A 129 2.28 12.24 -5.89
CA PRO A 129 2.90 11.07 -5.27
C PRO A 129 3.25 9.96 -6.27
N LEU A 130 2.63 9.93 -7.46
CA LEU A 130 2.96 8.94 -8.49
C LEU A 130 4.35 9.19 -9.07
N SER A 131 4.71 10.45 -9.35
CA SER A 131 6.06 10.77 -9.79
C SER A 131 7.12 10.42 -8.75
N PHE A 132 6.82 10.57 -7.45
CA PHE A 132 7.73 10.11 -6.37
C PHE A 132 8.09 8.63 -6.51
N VAL A 133 7.10 7.79 -6.80
CA VAL A 133 7.31 6.34 -6.93
C VAL A 133 7.98 6.02 -8.27
N LEU A 134 7.44 6.53 -9.37
CA LEU A 134 7.84 6.15 -10.72
C LEU A 134 9.19 6.71 -11.15
N GLU A 135 9.69 7.80 -10.54
CA GLU A 135 11.02 8.34 -10.84
C GLU A 135 12.15 7.53 -10.18
N ARG A 136 11.84 6.68 -9.21
CA ARG A 136 12.84 5.85 -8.50
C ARG A 136 13.64 4.97 -9.44
N PRO A 137 14.93 4.73 -9.18
CA PRO A 137 15.75 3.83 -9.99
C PRO A 137 15.12 2.43 -10.07
N LEU A 138 15.24 1.81 -11.24
CA LEU A 138 14.95 0.39 -11.42
C LEU A 138 16.21 -0.40 -11.01
N LEU A 139 16.14 -1.13 -9.90
CA LEU A 139 17.28 -1.91 -9.37
C LEU A 139 17.31 -3.34 -9.93
N TYR A 140 16.14 -3.88 -10.25
CA TYR A 140 15.97 -5.26 -10.71
C TYR A 140 15.00 -5.28 -11.89
N GLU A 141 15.12 -6.28 -12.76
CA GLU A 141 14.08 -6.52 -13.76
C GLU A 141 12.73 -6.79 -13.05
N PRO A 142 11.62 -6.21 -13.54
CA PRO A 142 10.30 -6.45 -12.96
C PRO A 142 9.98 -7.96 -12.88
N GLY A 143 9.52 -8.41 -11.72
CA GLY A 143 9.24 -9.82 -11.41
C GLY A 143 10.40 -10.58 -10.77
N ALA A 144 11.64 -10.05 -10.80
CA ALA A 144 12.81 -10.80 -10.33
C ALA A 144 12.97 -10.84 -8.80
N HIS A 145 12.55 -9.79 -8.09
CA HIS A 145 12.76 -9.64 -6.65
C HIS A 145 11.53 -9.06 -5.97
N PHE A 146 11.23 -9.58 -4.77
CA PHE A 146 10.24 -9.00 -3.86
C PHE A 146 10.85 -7.87 -3.05
N THR A 147 10.21 -6.71 -3.09
CA THR A 147 10.50 -5.54 -2.25
C THR A 147 9.17 -5.01 -1.72
N TYR A 148 8.91 -5.15 -0.42
CA TYR A 148 7.69 -4.65 0.18
C TYR A 148 7.58 -3.12 -0.02
N SER A 149 6.55 -2.67 -0.74
CA SER A 149 6.28 -1.26 -0.98
C SER A 149 4.91 -0.84 -0.44
N GLY A 150 4.88 0.24 0.34
CA GLY A 150 3.70 0.90 0.87
C GLY A 150 3.16 2.03 0.00
N GLY A 151 3.85 2.40 -1.08
CA GLY A 151 3.45 3.37 -2.09
C GLY A 151 3.95 2.98 -3.47
#